data_AF-A0A7C0VK61-F1
#
_entry.id   AF-A0A7C0VK61-F1
#
_cell.length_a   1.000
_cell.length_b   1.000
_cell.length_c   1.000
_cell.angle_alpha   90.00
_cell.angle_beta   90.00
_cell.angle_gamma   90.00
#
_symmetry.space_group_name_H-M   'P 1'
#
loop_
_entity.id
_entity.type
_entity.pdbx_description
1 polymer ?
#
loop_
_entity_poly.entity_id
_entity_poly.type
_entity_poly.pdbx_seq_one_letter_code
_entity_poly.pdbx_strand_id
1 'polypeptide(L)'
;VKLVLDPNKDAFGYRKNGIPNRLVAHELRQKTRDAIEVRWYATHGEQFHPKMIVRVSVDGQQEVILGSANLTRRNIDNFNLETDLYISGSRSLPIMVEIADYIDLIWHNRDGHCYTVDYELYAEKSFWKTWQYRLQESLGLGTF
;
A
#
# COMPACT_ATOMS: atom_id res chain seq x y z
N VAL A 1 -3.26 -5.05 11.47
CA VAL A 1 -2.62 -5.12 10.12
C VAL A 1 -1.85 -3.83 9.90
N LYS A 2 -0.66 -3.90 9.31
CA LYS A 2 0.18 -2.72 9.01
C LYS A 2 0.18 -2.46 7.51
N LEU A 3 -0.04 -1.22 7.10
CA LEU A 3 -0.14 -0.82 5.69
C LEU A 3 0.68 0.44 5.42
N VAL A 4 1.56 0.39 4.41
CA VAL A 4 2.28 1.56 3.90
C VAL A 4 1.75 1.89 2.52
N LEU A 5 1.33 3.12 2.29
CA LEU A 5 0.79 3.59 1.02
C LEU A 5 1.54 4.80 0.50
N ASP A 6 1.61 4.94 -0.82
CA ASP A 6 1.93 6.22 -1.44
C ASP A 6 0.76 7.21 -1.21
N PRO A 7 1.00 8.46 -0.79
CA PRO A 7 -0.06 9.45 -0.60
C PRO A 7 -0.71 9.93 -1.90
N ASN A 8 -0.29 9.40 -3.05
CA ASN A 8 -0.63 9.74 -4.43
C ASN A 8 -0.63 11.27 -4.65
N LYS A 9 0.45 11.91 -4.19
CA LYS A 9 0.65 13.36 -4.32
C LYS A 9 1.40 13.75 -5.58
N ASP A 10 2.23 12.86 -6.11
CA ASP A 10 3.08 13.07 -7.28
C ASP A 10 3.02 11.81 -8.16
N ALA A 11 2.99 11.99 -9.48
CA ALA A 11 3.06 10.89 -10.45
C ALA A 11 3.52 11.41 -11.82
N PHE A 12 4.52 10.75 -12.41
CA PHE A 12 5.07 11.13 -13.73
C PHE A 12 5.44 12.63 -13.84
N GLY A 13 5.96 13.22 -12.76
CA GLY A 13 6.31 14.65 -12.71
C GLY A 13 5.13 15.62 -12.51
N TYR A 14 3.90 15.12 -12.34
CA TYR A 14 2.71 15.92 -12.10
C TYR A 14 2.20 15.77 -10.67
N ARG A 15 1.73 16.87 -10.08
CA ARG A 15 0.99 16.82 -8.80
C ARG A 15 -0.37 16.16 -8.99
N LYS A 16 -0.72 15.26 -8.09
CA LYS A 16 -1.97 14.51 -8.02
C LYS A 16 -2.79 14.93 -6.80
N ASN A 17 -4.06 14.53 -6.77
CA ASN A 17 -5.02 14.96 -5.76
C ASN A 17 -5.23 13.95 -4.61
N GLY A 18 -4.42 12.89 -4.55
CA GLY A 18 -4.48 11.85 -3.52
C GLY A 18 -5.48 10.71 -3.76
N ILE A 19 -6.24 10.74 -4.86
CA ILE A 19 -7.20 9.69 -5.21
C ILE A 19 -6.47 8.49 -5.83
N PRO A 20 -6.78 7.23 -5.45
CA PRO A 20 -7.75 6.83 -4.44
C PRO A 20 -7.14 6.64 -3.05
N ASN A 21 -5.81 6.56 -2.93
CA ASN A 21 -5.11 6.04 -1.75
C ASN A 21 -5.54 6.72 -0.45
N ARG A 22 -5.65 8.06 -0.41
CA ARG A 22 -6.02 8.78 0.82
C ARG A 22 -7.42 8.44 1.32
N LEU A 23 -8.35 8.23 0.40
CA LEU A 23 -9.75 7.93 0.71
C LEU A 23 -9.94 6.46 1.09
N VAL A 24 -9.26 5.56 0.37
CA VAL A 24 -9.26 4.14 0.70
C VAL A 24 -8.63 3.92 2.08
N ALA A 25 -7.53 4.60 2.40
CA ALA A 25 -6.94 4.55 3.74
C ALA A 25 -7.93 5.01 4.83
N HIS A 26 -8.66 6.10 4.58
CA HIS A 26 -9.69 6.57 5.50
C HIS A 26 -10.79 5.54 5.71
N GLU A 27 -11.31 4.94 4.63
CA GLU A 27 -12.33 3.91 4.70
C GLU A 27 -11.85 2.64 5.41
N LEU A 28 -10.62 2.19 5.15
CA LEU A 28 -10.03 1.02 5.81
C LEU A 28 -9.95 1.23 7.32
N ARG A 29 -9.43 2.37 7.77
CA ARG A 29 -9.39 2.73 9.19
C ARG A 29 -10.80 2.78 9.80
N GLN A 30 -11.74 3.45 9.14
CA GLN A 30 -13.12 3.58 9.63
C GLN A 30 -13.83 2.22 9.75
N LYS A 31 -13.78 1.40 8.69
CA LYS A 31 -14.45 0.09 8.64
C LYS A 31 -13.87 -0.91 9.63
N THR A 32 -12.58 -0.79 9.94
CA THR A 32 -11.88 -1.68 10.88
C THR A 32 -11.75 -1.13 12.29
N ARG A 33 -12.34 0.05 12.59
CA ARG A 33 -12.20 0.75 13.88
C ARG A 33 -10.73 0.88 14.27
N ASP A 34 -9.91 1.33 13.32
CA ASP A 34 -8.47 1.55 13.46
C ASP A 34 -7.62 0.28 13.69
N ALA A 35 -8.16 -0.93 13.46
CA ALA A 35 -7.35 -2.16 13.51
C ALA A 35 -6.36 -2.32 12.34
N ILE A 36 -6.54 -1.53 11.27
CA ILE A 36 -5.54 -1.34 10.23
C ILE A 36 -4.76 -0.06 10.52
N GLU A 37 -3.48 -0.22 10.85
CA GLU A 37 -2.54 0.89 10.99
C GLU A 37 -2.02 1.29 9.61
N VAL A 38 -2.10 2.58 9.29
CA VAL A 38 -1.66 3.11 8.00
C VAL A 38 -0.54 4.12 8.22
N ARG A 39 0.53 4.02 7.43
CA ARG A 39 1.57 5.04 7.29
C ARG A 39 1.69 5.45 5.83
N TRP A 40 2.06 6.70 5.58
CA TRP A 40 2.34 7.19 4.23
C TRP A 40 3.82 7.08 3.96
N TYR A 41 4.21 6.63 2.77
CA TYR A 41 5.60 6.77 2.34
C TYR A 41 5.92 8.26 2.12
N ALA A 42 7.06 8.70 2.63
CA ALA A 42 7.51 10.08 2.61
C ALA A 42 8.14 10.41 1.25
N THR A 43 7.31 10.55 0.22
CA THR A 43 7.80 10.86 -1.13
C THR A 43 8.23 12.32 -1.28
N HIS A 44 9.19 12.61 -2.16
CA HIS A 44 9.76 13.94 -2.43
C HIS A 44 9.70 14.35 -3.92
N GLY A 45 8.72 13.81 -4.65
CA GLY A 45 8.51 14.04 -6.09
C GLY A 45 8.51 12.74 -6.91
N GLU A 46 9.03 11.67 -6.32
CA GLU A 46 8.94 10.29 -6.77
C GLU A 46 7.65 9.59 -6.33
N GLN A 47 7.46 8.35 -6.79
CA GLN A 47 6.38 7.47 -6.35
C GLN A 47 6.94 6.30 -5.55
N PHE A 48 6.28 5.97 -4.44
CA PHE A 48 6.46 4.71 -3.75
C PHE A 48 5.67 3.62 -4.48
N HIS A 49 6.38 2.76 -5.21
CA HIS A 49 5.77 1.84 -6.16
C HIS A 49 5.91 0.32 -5.87
N PRO A 50 6.35 -0.19 -4.70
CA PRO A 50 6.31 -1.63 -4.45
C PRO A 50 4.87 -2.11 -4.29
N LYS A 51 4.60 -3.35 -4.70
CA LYS A 51 3.35 -4.05 -4.42
C LYS A 51 3.72 -5.37 -3.76
N MET A 52 3.42 -5.46 -2.48
CA MET A 52 3.85 -6.58 -1.64
C MET A 52 2.83 -6.81 -0.55
N ILE A 53 2.47 -8.06 -0.34
CA ILE A 53 1.71 -8.56 0.81
C ILE A 53 2.60 -9.55 1.55
N VAL A 54 2.72 -9.38 2.85
CA VAL A 54 3.39 -10.34 3.73
C VAL A 54 2.42 -10.79 4.81
N ARG A 55 2.24 -12.10 4.92
CA ARG A 55 1.50 -12.74 6.00
C ARG A 55 2.46 -13.58 6.83
N VAL A 56 2.41 -13.40 8.14
CA VAL A 56 3.17 -14.20 9.12
C VAL A 56 2.17 -14.96 9.97
N SER A 57 2.24 -16.28 9.93
CA SER A 57 1.40 -17.19 10.72
C SER A 57 1.98 -17.39 12.12
N VAL A 58 1.13 -17.80 13.06
CA VAL A 58 1.50 -17.99 14.47
C VAL A 58 2.56 -19.08 14.65
N ASP A 59 2.59 -20.06 13.76
CA ASP A 59 3.55 -21.17 13.71
C ASP A 59 4.90 -20.80 13.08
N GLY A 60 5.09 -19.54 12.67
CA GLY A 60 6.34 -19.06 12.08
C GLY A 60 6.47 -19.27 10.57
N GLN A 61 5.40 -19.73 9.89
CA GLN A 61 5.33 -19.67 8.42
C GLN A 61 5.13 -18.23 7.94
N GLN A 62 5.84 -17.87 6.87
CA GLN A 62 5.73 -16.60 6.20
C GLN A 62 5.35 -16.82 4.73
N GLU A 63 4.36 -16.08 4.27
CA GLU A 63 3.88 -16.06 2.90
C GLU A 63 4.04 -14.65 2.34
N VAL A 64 4.58 -14.54 1.14
CA VAL A 64 4.83 -13.28 0.45
C VAL A 64 4.23 -13.35 -0.95
N ILE A 65 3.44 -12.35 -1.31
CA ILE A 65 3.05 -12.07 -2.68
C ILE A 65 3.68 -10.73 -3.06
N LEU A 66 4.42 -10.68 -4.16
CA LEU A 66 5.02 -9.45 -4.67
C LEU A 66 5.09 -9.47 -6.19
N GLY A 67 5.04 -8.30 -6.83
CA GLY A 67 5.13 -8.22 -8.28
C GLY A 67 4.65 -6.90 -8.85
N SER A 68 4.02 -6.96 -10.02
CA SER A 68 3.54 -5.77 -10.73
C SER A 68 2.13 -5.34 -10.34
N ALA A 69 1.30 -6.25 -9.81
CA ALA A 69 -0.11 -5.96 -9.54
C ALA A 69 -0.30 -5.02 -8.35
N ASN A 70 -0.96 -3.88 -8.56
CA ASN A 70 -1.51 -3.12 -7.42
C ASN A 70 -2.70 -3.85 -6.82
N LEU A 71 -3.02 -3.52 -5.56
CA LEU A 71 -4.22 -4.03 -4.89
C LEU A 71 -5.45 -3.23 -5.32
N THR A 72 -5.70 -3.19 -6.62
CA THR A 72 -6.88 -2.57 -7.23
C THR A 72 -7.62 -3.62 -8.05
N ARG A 73 -8.94 -3.44 -8.19
CA ARG A 73 -9.78 -4.35 -8.98
C ARG A 73 -9.19 -4.56 -10.38
N ARG A 74 -8.67 -3.52 -11.02
CA ARG A 74 -8.13 -3.64 -12.37
C ARG A 74 -6.99 -4.66 -12.47
N ASN A 75 -6.06 -4.62 -11.51
CA ASN A 75 -4.90 -5.51 -11.52
C ASN A 75 -5.25 -6.93 -11.02
N ILE A 76 -6.09 -7.06 -9.98
CA ILE A 76 -6.39 -8.38 -9.36
C ILE A 76 -7.51 -9.15 -10.06
N ASP A 77 -8.38 -8.46 -10.81
CA ASP A 77 -9.57 -9.03 -11.48
C ASP A 77 -9.29 -9.30 -12.97
N ASN A 78 -8.00 -9.50 -13.32
CA ASN A 78 -7.49 -9.92 -14.63
C ASN A 78 -7.79 -8.98 -15.81
N PHE A 79 -7.94 -7.66 -15.55
CA PHE A 79 -8.05 -6.65 -16.60
C PHE A 79 -6.70 -6.15 -17.13
N ASN A 80 -5.62 -6.42 -16.39
CA ASN A 80 -4.25 -6.14 -16.79
C ASN A 80 -3.43 -7.45 -16.82
N LEU A 81 -2.40 -7.47 -17.67
CA LEU A 81 -1.40 -8.52 -17.65
C LEU A 81 -0.39 -8.21 -16.54
N GLU A 82 -0.52 -8.92 -15.42
CA GLU A 82 0.36 -8.79 -14.26
C GLU A 82 1.26 -10.01 -14.11
N THR A 83 2.45 -9.81 -13.53
CA THR A 83 3.36 -10.90 -13.14
C THR A 83 3.67 -10.77 -11.67
N ASP A 84 3.22 -11.74 -10.89
CA ASP A 84 3.44 -11.79 -9.45
C ASP A 84 4.11 -13.10 -9.04
N LEU A 85 4.90 -13.03 -7.97
CA LEU A 85 5.59 -14.14 -7.34
C LEU A 85 4.95 -14.44 -5.99
N TYR A 86 4.70 -15.73 -5.74
CA TYR A 86 4.31 -16.24 -4.44
C TYR A 86 5.47 -17.03 -3.82
N ILE A 87 5.88 -16.64 -2.61
CA ILE A 87 6.95 -17.28 -1.84
C ILE A 87 6.38 -17.70 -0.49
N SER A 88 6.60 -18.96 -0.09
CA SER A 88 6.16 -19.47 1.21
C SER A 88 7.27 -20.27 1.88
N GLY A 89 7.43 -20.11 3.19
CA GLY A 89 8.37 -20.91 3.97
C GLY A 89 8.61 -20.37 5.38
N SER A 90 9.57 -20.97 6.07
CA SER A 90 9.98 -20.53 7.41
C SER A 90 10.47 -19.08 7.41
N ARG A 91 10.11 -18.30 8.43
CA ARG A 91 10.65 -16.95 8.69
C ARG A 91 12.18 -16.91 8.78
N SER A 92 12.83 -18.04 9.05
CA SER A 92 14.29 -18.15 9.14
C SER A 92 15.00 -18.25 7.78
N LEU A 93 14.26 -18.39 6.67
CA LEU A 93 14.87 -18.38 5.34
C LEU A 93 15.51 -17.02 5.06
N PRO A 94 16.70 -16.94 4.44
CA PRO A 94 17.40 -15.67 4.20
C PRO A 94 16.51 -14.60 3.55
N ILE A 95 15.78 -14.97 2.48
CA ILE A 95 14.87 -14.04 1.79
C ILE A 95 13.71 -13.54 2.68
N MET A 96 13.21 -14.38 3.59
CA MET A 96 12.13 -13.99 4.50
C MET A 96 12.62 -13.01 5.56
N VAL A 97 13.85 -13.21 6.04
CA VAL A 97 14.53 -12.29 6.95
C VAL A 97 14.76 -10.94 6.28
N GLU A 98 15.26 -10.90 5.04
CA GLU A 98 15.46 -9.66 4.29
C GLU A 98 14.16 -8.89 4.06
N ILE A 99 13.08 -9.59 3.70
CA ILE A 99 11.76 -8.97 3.50
C ILE A 99 11.21 -8.40 4.81
N ALA A 100 11.33 -9.15 5.91
CA ALA A 100 10.91 -8.67 7.23
C ALA A 100 11.72 -7.44 7.66
N ASP A 101 13.04 -7.47 7.44
CA ASP A 101 13.95 -6.37 7.76
C ASP A 101 13.61 -5.11 6.97
N TYR A 102 13.33 -5.24 5.67
CA TYR A 102 12.89 -4.13 4.82
C TYR A 102 11.58 -3.51 5.32
N ILE A 103 10.59 -4.33 5.68
CA ILE A 103 9.31 -3.83 6.20
C ILE A 103 9.52 -3.12 7.54
N ASP A 104 10.30 -3.70 8.45
CA ASP A 104 10.58 -3.09 9.75
C ASP A 104 11.38 -1.80 9.61
N LEU A 105 12.32 -1.73 8.65
CA LEU A 105 13.11 -0.54 8.33
C LEU A 105 12.20 0.62 7.93
N ILE A 106 11.34 0.44 6.93
CA ILE A 106 10.47 1.51 6.43
C ILE A 106 9.36 1.86 7.43
N TRP A 107 8.88 0.88 8.19
CA TRP A 107 7.81 1.10 9.16
C TRP A 107 8.28 1.91 10.36
N HIS A 108 9.45 1.58 10.90
CA HIS A 108 9.98 2.21 12.12
C HIS A 108 11.00 3.32 11.84
N ASN A 109 11.34 3.60 10.58
CA ASN A 109 12.39 4.55 10.21
C ASN A 109 13.72 4.23 10.92
N ARG A 110 14.09 2.94 10.96
CA ARG A 110 15.05 2.37 11.92
C ARG A 110 16.47 2.93 11.82
N ASP A 111 16.89 3.42 10.65
CA ASP A 111 18.25 3.90 10.38
C ASP A 111 18.38 5.44 10.39
N GLY A 112 17.37 6.14 10.91
CA GLY A 112 17.34 7.60 10.98
C GLY A 112 16.87 8.29 9.70
N HIS A 113 16.59 7.54 8.62
CA HIS A 113 15.91 8.08 7.45
C HIS A 113 14.38 8.12 7.65
N CYS A 114 13.74 9.16 7.15
CA CYS A 114 12.28 9.27 7.14
C CYS A 114 11.71 8.58 5.91
N TYR A 115 11.45 7.28 6.00
CA TYR A 115 10.78 6.52 4.95
C TYR A 115 9.27 6.70 4.99
N THR A 116 8.69 6.71 6.19
CA THR A 116 7.25 6.83 6.37
C THR A 116 6.87 7.87 7.41
N VAL A 117 5.72 8.49 7.20
CA VAL A 117 5.10 9.50 8.07
C VAL A 117 3.73 9.04 8.53
N ASP A 118 3.24 9.65 9.61
CA ASP A 118 1.98 9.29 10.23
C ASP A 118 0.78 9.57 9.31
N TYR A 119 -0.29 8.78 9.48
CA TYR A 119 -1.49 8.84 8.66
C TYR A 119 -2.08 10.26 8.57
N GLU A 120 -2.04 11.00 9.67
CA GLU A 120 -2.69 12.30 9.83
C GLU A 120 -2.16 13.34 8.84
N LEU A 121 -0.91 13.22 8.37
CA LEU A 121 -0.29 14.18 7.47
C LEU A 121 -1.00 14.28 6.11
N TYR A 122 -1.51 13.16 5.59
CA TYR A 122 -2.22 13.09 4.30
C TYR A 122 -3.63 12.52 4.43
N ALA A 123 -4.20 12.53 5.63
CA ALA A 123 -5.57 12.08 5.86
C ALA A 123 -6.56 12.90 5.00
N GLU A 124 -7.47 12.21 4.32
CA GLU A 124 -8.51 12.84 3.51
C GLU A 124 -9.86 12.19 3.82
N LYS A 125 -10.87 13.02 4.11
CA LYS A 125 -12.22 12.58 4.49
C LYS A 125 -13.30 13.11 3.54
N SER A 126 -12.90 13.70 2.42
CA SER A 126 -13.81 14.33 1.47
C SER A 126 -14.81 13.33 0.88
N PHE A 127 -16.08 13.50 1.26
CA PHE A 127 -17.21 12.73 0.71
C PHE A 127 -17.30 12.81 -0.82
N TRP A 128 -17.07 14.01 -1.39
CA TRP A 128 -17.12 14.20 -2.84
C TRP A 128 -16.04 13.42 -3.57
N LYS A 129 -14.79 13.45 -3.07
CA LYS A 129 -13.73 12.66 -3.67
C LYS A 129 -13.98 11.16 -3.46
N THR A 130 -14.57 10.75 -2.33
CA THR A 130 -14.99 9.36 -2.08
C THR A 130 -15.95 8.89 -3.16
N TRP A 131 -16.99 9.69 -3.44
CA TRP A 131 -17.95 9.36 -4.47
C TRP A 131 -17.32 9.34 -5.88
N GLN A 132 -16.45 10.31 -6.17
CA GLN A 132 -15.71 10.37 -7.43
C GLN A 132 -14.92 9.08 -7.71
N TYR A 133 -14.09 8.63 -6.77
CA TYR A 133 -13.25 7.45 -7.03
C TYR A 133 -14.07 6.17 -7.11
N ARG A 134 -15.16 6.06 -6.33
CA ARG A 134 -16.09 4.92 -6.39
C ARG A 134 -16.78 4.83 -7.75
N LEU A 135 -17.19 5.97 -8.31
CA LEU A 135 -17.71 5.99 -9.68
C LEU A 135 -16.65 5.57 -10.70
N GLN A 136 -15.44 6.12 -10.61
CA GLN A 136 -14.33 5.75 -11.49
C GLN A 136 -14.04 4.24 -11.44
N GLU A 137 -14.02 3.65 -10.24
CA GLU A 137 -13.85 2.22 -10.00
C GLU A 137 -15.01 1.40 -10.59
N SER A 138 -16.26 1.81 -10.36
CA SER A 138 -17.45 1.09 -10.84
C SER A 138 -17.59 1.07 -12.36
N LEU A 139 -17.20 2.17 -13.02
CA LEU A 139 -17.29 2.34 -14.47
C LEU A 139 -16.04 1.84 -15.21
N GLY A 140 -15.00 1.41 -14.50
CA GLY A 140 -13.71 1.01 -15.10
C GLY A 140 -12.91 2.18 -15.69
N LEU A 141 -13.27 3.42 -15.36
CA LEU A 141 -12.59 4.65 -15.77
C LEU A 141 -11.41 5.00 -14.87
N GLY A 142 -11.28 4.32 -13.72
CA GLY A 142 -10.11 4.41 -12.85
C GLY A 142 -8.86 3.95 -13.58
N THR A 143 -7.82 4.80 -13.58
CA THR A 143 -6.48 4.48 -14.11
C THR A 143 -5.54 4.00 -13.00
N PHE A 144 -6.10 3.62 -11.85
CA PHE A 144 -5.42 3.05 -10.70
C PHE A 144 -5.83 1.57 -10.55
#